data_AF-A0A0D2K2G9-F1
#
_entry.id   AF-A0A0D2K2G9-F1
#
_cell.length_a   1.000
_cell.length_b   1.000
_cell.length_c   1.000
_cell.angle_alpha   90.00
_cell.angle_beta   90.00
_cell.angle_gamma   90.00
#
_symmetry.space_group_name_H-M   'P 1'
#
loop_
_entity.id
_entity.type
_entity.pdbx_description
1 polymer ?
#
loop_
_entity_poly.entity_id
_entity_poly.type
_entity_poly.pdbx_seq_one_letter_code
_entity_poly.pdbx_strand_id
1 'polypeptide(L)'
;MAPKTNPGPEEDNDAPGTHQTVSSKQCTDDQQQPRCAAMPRNDANIDGDAGNPSTSPGPATDLEKRDLIARYAELFCGHFSQFRDPLDRMEFLNSEILGRAKFDRHYLSIWALHADYDLLMSRCLVHSPDVMQNVGVELNKFASVQGYWWPKCVNLPTQVERLAFVDAVFERIKAQDFDMVAFQTEYEE
;
A
#
# COMPACT_ATOMS: atom_id res chain seq x y z
N MET A 1 16.88 30.38 54.50
CA MET A 1 18.17 31.09 54.36
C MET A 1 18.86 30.56 53.10
N ALA A 2 18.83 31.34 52.03
CA ALA A 2 19.86 31.37 50.97
C ALA A 2 20.68 32.66 51.20
N PRO A 3 21.72 33.04 50.41
CA PRO A 3 22.32 32.44 49.21
C PRO A 3 23.88 32.54 49.15
N LYS A 4 24.49 32.10 48.03
CA LYS A 4 25.64 32.71 47.30
C LYS A 4 26.00 31.80 46.11
N THR A 5 25.70 32.09 44.82
CA THR A 5 26.38 32.98 43.82
C THR A 5 27.91 32.85 43.85
N ASN A 6 28.72 32.76 42.78
CA ASN A 6 28.69 32.87 41.30
C ASN A 6 30.13 32.41 40.83
N PRO A 7 30.66 32.57 39.58
CA PRO A 7 30.15 33.14 38.32
C PRO A 7 30.43 32.30 37.03
N GLY A 8 29.91 32.78 35.88
CA GLY A 8 30.36 32.48 34.50
C GLY A 8 31.72 33.13 34.15
N PRO A 9 32.14 33.12 32.86
CA PRO A 9 31.71 34.12 31.84
C PRO A 9 31.27 33.47 30.50
N GLU A 10 30.27 33.98 29.76
CA GLU A 10 30.28 35.11 28.78
C GLU A 10 31.11 34.77 27.51
N GLU A 11 30.49 34.53 26.35
CA GLU A 11 29.80 35.43 25.39
C GLU A 11 30.72 35.93 24.26
N ASP A 12 30.30 35.74 23.01
CA ASP A 12 30.18 36.73 21.93
C ASP A 12 29.98 35.98 20.59
N ASN A 13 28.79 36.00 19.99
CA ASN A 13 28.21 37.06 19.14
C ASN A 13 29.05 37.38 17.90
N ASP A 14 28.54 37.06 16.71
CA ASP A 14 28.36 38.06 15.66
C ASP A 14 27.51 37.52 14.48
N ALA A 15 26.40 38.22 14.23
CA ALA A 15 25.72 38.37 12.95
C ALA A 15 25.67 39.89 12.70
N PRO A 16 25.69 40.42 11.47
CA PRO A 16 24.41 40.69 10.80
C PRO A 16 24.43 40.88 9.25
N GLY A 17 23.22 40.94 8.67
CA GLY A 17 22.88 41.74 7.47
C GLY A 17 23.03 41.03 6.12
N THR A 18 22.14 41.14 5.13
CA THR A 18 21.36 42.32 4.72
C THR A 18 20.21 41.89 3.77
N HIS A 19 19.04 42.53 3.92
CA HIS A 19 17.88 42.45 3.03
C HIS A 19 18.04 43.32 1.77
N GLN A 20 17.15 43.10 0.78
CA GLN A 20 16.62 44.00 -0.28
C GLN A 20 16.99 43.60 -1.73
N THR A 21 16.22 43.79 -2.82
CA THR A 21 14.83 44.23 -3.12
C THR A 21 14.63 44.12 -4.66
N VAL A 22 13.38 43.99 -5.12
CA VAL A 22 12.74 44.24 -6.45
C VAL A 22 13.01 43.44 -7.76
N SER A 23 11.86 43.02 -8.32
CA SER A 23 11.28 43.22 -9.68
C SER A 23 11.95 42.75 -10.99
N SER A 24 11.11 42.00 -11.71
CA SER A 24 10.72 42.09 -13.14
C SER A 24 11.78 42.10 -14.23
N LYS A 25 11.65 41.11 -15.13
CA LYS A 25 11.57 41.36 -16.58
C LYS A 25 10.92 40.17 -17.31
N GLN A 26 9.75 40.48 -17.86
CA GLN A 26 9.04 39.79 -18.92
C GLN A 26 9.70 40.16 -20.26
N CYS A 27 9.89 39.20 -21.18
CA CYS A 27 10.01 39.43 -22.64
C CYS A 27 10.19 38.11 -23.41
N THR A 28 9.17 37.77 -24.21
CA THR A 28 9.14 37.16 -25.57
C THR A 28 7.64 36.88 -25.81
N ASP A 29 6.85 37.68 -26.55
CA ASP A 29 7.02 38.18 -27.93
C ASP A 29 7.40 37.00 -28.85
N ASP A 30 6.68 36.58 -29.87
CA ASP A 30 5.41 36.98 -30.49
C ASP A 30 5.10 35.87 -31.52
N GLN A 31 3.88 35.88 -32.07
CA GLN A 31 3.55 35.47 -33.45
C GLN A 31 4.06 34.12 -33.99
N GLN A 32 3.15 33.20 -34.32
CA GLN A 32 2.37 33.21 -35.57
C GLN A 32 1.65 31.86 -35.78
N GLN A 33 0.32 31.88 -35.85
CA GLN A 33 -0.40 30.98 -36.76
C GLN A 33 -0.24 31.53 -38.20
N PRO A 34 -0.20 30.67 -39.23
CA PRO A 34 -1.45 30.47 -39.99
C PRO A 34 -1.65 29.05 -40.55
N ARG A 35 -2.90 28.60 -40.40
CA ARG A 35 -3.83 28.01 -41.39
C ARG A 35 -3.39 26.90 -42.37
N CYS A 36 -4.28 25.89 -42.39
CA CYS A 36 -4.81 25.10 -43.52
C CYS A 36 -3.94 23.99 -44.13
N ALA A 37 -4.36 22.74 -43.91
CA ALA A 37 -4.67 21.81 -45.00
C ALA A 37 -5.45 20.60 -44.46
N ALA A 38 -6.67 20.42 -44.96
CA ALA A 38 -7.38 19.15 -44.88
C ALA A 38 -6.61 18.10 -45.70
N MET A 39 -6.43 16.90 -45.16
CA MET A 39 -6.15 15.70 -45.93
C MET A 39 -7.13 14.59 -45.52
N PRO A 40 -7.83 13.97 -46.48
CA PRO A 40 -8.66 12.80 -46.22
C PRO A 40 -7.75 11.58 -46.17
N ARG A 41 -7.91 10.71 -45.16
CA ARG A 41 -7.31 9.37 -45.22
C ARG A 41 -8.17 8.35 -44.49
N ASN A 42 -8.88 7.61 -45.34
CA ASN A 42 -9.17 6.19 -45.30
C ASN A 42 -9.61 5.59 -43.96
N ASP A 43 -10.88 5.20 -43.94
CA ASP A 43 -11.41 4.08 -43.17
C ASP A 43 -10.49 2.85 -43.33
N ALA A 44 -9.63 2.65 -42.34
CA ALA A 44 -8.98 1.38 -42.11
C ALA A 44 -9.81 0.64 -41.06
N ASN A 45 -10.56 -0.35 -41.56
CA ASN A 45 -11.22 -1.39 -40.79
C ASN A 45 -10.24 -1.97 -39.75
N ILE A 46 -10.41 -1.61 -38.48
CA ILE A 46 -9.78 -2.31 -37.36
C ILE A 46 -10.80 -3.33 -36.86
N ASP A 47 -10.82 -4.48 -37.53
CA ASP A 47 -11.16 -5.75 -36.87
C ASP A 47 -9.99 -6.08 -35.92
N GLY A 48 -9.96 -5.36 -34.81
CA GLY A 48 -9.13 -5.67 -33.66
C GLY A 48 -9.97 -6.49 -32.72
N ASP A 49 -10.01 -7.79 -32.97
CA ASP A 49 -10.43 -8.84 -32.04
C ASP A 49 -9.93 -8.46 -30.64
N ALA A 50 -10.83 -7.92 -29.83
CA ALA A 50 -10.59 -7.60 -28.45
C ALA A 50 -10.40 -8.95 -27.75
N GLY A 51 -9.15 -9.40 -27.74
CA GLY A 51 -8.73 -10.64 -27.13
C GLY A 51 -9.38 -10.77 -25.77
N ASN A 52 -10.35 -11.68 -25.70
CA ASN A 52 -10.96 -12.06 -24.46
C ASN A 52 -9.82 -12.41 -23.49
N PRO A 53 -9.79 -11.85 -22.27
CA PRO A 53 -8.80 -12.28 -21.29
C PRO A 53 -8.98 -13.79 -21.17
N SER A 54 -7.95 -14.53 -21.57
CA SER A 54 -8.02 -15.98 -21.68
C SER A 54 -8.22 -16.54 -20.27
N THR A 55 -9.47 -16.76 -19.89
CA THR A 55 -9.91 -17.52 -18.71
C THR A 55 -9.65 -18.99 -18.99
N SER A 56 -8.38 -19.34 -19.20
CA SER A 56 -7.98 -20.73 -19.34
C SER A 56 -7.99 -21.36 -17.95
N PRO A 57 -8.75 -22.44 -17.73
CA PRO A 57 -8.72 -23.16 -16.47
C PRO A 57 -7.30 -23.71 -16.22
N GLY A 58 -6.73 -23.43 -15.05
CA GLY A 58 -5.37 -23.86 -14.73
C GLY A 58 -4.88 -23.34 -13.38
N PRO A 59 -3.64 -23.65 -12.98
CA PRO A 59 -3.01 -23.00 -11.82
C PRO A 59 -2.76 -21.52 -12.09
N ALA A 60 -2.72 -20.71 -11.03
CA ALA A 60 -2.47 -19.28 -11.16
C ALA A 60 -1.09 -18.98 -11.77
N THR A 61 -1.08 -18.15 -12.81
CA THR A 61 0.11 -17.51 -13.35
C THR A 61 0.71 -16.54 -12.33
N ASP A 62 1.97 -16.13 -12.53
CA ASP A 62 2.61 -15.18 -11.61
C ASP A 62 1.95 -13.80 -11.63
N LEU A 63 1.38 -13.38 -12.77
CA LEU A 63 0.63 -12.15 -12.86
C LEU A 63 -0.66 -12.23 -12.04
N GLU A 64 -1.41 -13.33 -12.20
CA GLU A 64 -2.63 -13.60 -11.43
C GLU A 64 -2.36 -13.69 -9.93
N LYS A 65 -1.25 -14.31 -9.50
CA LYS A 65 -0.83 -14.33 -8.08
C LYS A 65 -0.57 -12.92 -7.55
N ARG A 66 0.09 -12.06 -8.33
CA ARG A 66 0.33 -10.66 -7.95
C ARG A 66 -0.99 -9.89 -7.85
N ASP A 67 -1.95 -10.14 -8.74
CA ASP A 67 -3.29 -9.54 -8.66
C ASP A 67 -4.06 -10.02 -7.42
N LEU A 68 -3.94 -11.30 -7.04
CA LEU A 68 -4.51 -11.83 -5.80
C LEU A 68 -3.87 -11.18 -4.55
N ILE A 69 -2.55 -11.00 -4.54
CA ILE A 69 -1.86 -10.30 -3.45
C ILE A 69 -2.28 -8.84 -3.39
N ALA A 70 -2.46 -8.17 -4.53
CA ALA A 70 -2.94 -6.79 -4.59
C ALA A 70 -4.37 -6.66 -4.07
N ARG A 71 -5.25 -7.64 -4.38
CA ARG A 71 -6.61 -7.71 -3.82
C ARG A 71 -6.57 -7.95 -2.31
N TYR A 72 -5.75 -8.90 -1.86
CA TYR A 72 -5.55 -9.15 -0.44
C TYR A 72 -5.05 -7.90 0.29
N ALA A 73 -4.07 -7.18 -0.27
CA ALA A 73 -3.53 -5.94 0.29
C ALA A 73 -4.58 -4.84 0.45
N GLU A 74 -5.50 -4.70 -0.50
CA GLU A 74 -6.61 -3.76 -0.42
C GLU A 74 -7.53 -4.05 0.76
N LEU A 75 -7.95 -5.31 0.92
CA LEU A 75 -8.76 -5.74 2.05
C LEU A 75 -8.01 -5.57 3.37
N PHE A 76 -6.73 -5.97 3.39
CA PHE A 76 -5.84 -5.89 4.54
C PHE A 76 -5.67 -4.45 5.01
N CYS A 77 -5.19 -3.55 4.15
CA CYS A 77 -5.02 -2.14 4.49
C CYS A 77 -6.36 -1.47 4.86
N GLY A 78 -7.46 -1.87 4.22
CA GLY A 78 -8.81 -1.42 4.58
C GLY A 78 -9.20 -1.80 6.01
N HIS A 79 -9.01 -3.07 6.39
CA HIS A 79 -9.26 -3.57 7.74
C HIS A 79 -8.41 -2.86 8.79
N PHE A 80 -7.11 -2.75 8.53
CA PHE A 80 -6.17 -2.15 9.47
C PHE A 80 -6.33 -0.63 9.65
N SER A 81 -7.07 0.03 8.76
CA SER A 81 -7.41 1.46 8.93
C SER A 81 -8.33 1.73 10.12
N GLN A 82 -8.92 0.69 10.74
CA GLN A 82 -9.68 0.84 11.98
C GLN A 82 -8.78 1.18 13.19
N PHE A 83 -7.50 0.79 13.17
CA PHE A 83 -6.55 1.08 14.23
C PHE A 83 -6.02 2.50 14.01
N ARG A 84 -6.62 3.46 14.71
CA ARG A 84 -6.23 4.87 14.54
C ARG A 84 -5.06 5.23 15.45
N ASP A 85 -4.13 5.99 14.89
CA ASP A 85 -3.03 6.64 15.60
C ASP A 85 -3.25 8.16 15.55
N PRO A 86 -2.97 8.93 16.62
CA PRO A 86 -3.20 10.38 16.63
C PRO A 86 -2.43 11.19 15.59
N LEU A 87 -1.39 10.61 14.96
CA LEU A 87 -0.57 11.26 13.93
C LEU A 87 -0.82 10.66 12.54
N ASP A 88 -1.91 9.92 12.35
CA ASP A 88 -2.31 9.31 11.08
C ASP A 88 -1.23 8.39 10.45
N ARG A 89 -0.30 7.89 11.27
CA ARG A 89 0.79 7.03 10.79
C ARG A 89 0.32 5.69 10.26
N MET A 90 -0.86 5.24 10.70
CA MET A 90 -1.54 4.07 10.17
C MET A 90 -2.03 4.28 8.73
N GLU A 91 -2.51 5.48 8.40
CA GLU A 91 -2.92 5.81 7.03
C GLU A 91 -1.72 5.81 6.08
N PHE A 92 -0.61 6.43 6.50
CA PHE A 92 0.65 6.40 5.75
C PHE A 92 1.12 4.96 5.51
N LEU A 93 1.21 4.16 6.57
CA LEU A 93 1.66 2.78 6.48
C LEU A 93 0.77 1.93 5.56
N ASN A 94 -0.56 2.03 5.69
CA ASN A 94 -1.49 1.29 4.87
C ASN A 94 -1.41 1.71 3.39
N SER A 95 -1.19 3.00 3.13
CA SER A 95 -1.01 3.54 1.77
C SER A 95 0.29 3.05 1.13
N GLU A 96 1.40 3.04 1.88
CA GLU A 96 2.69 2.53 1.40
C GLU A 96 2.60 1.05 1.02
N ILE A 97 2.01 0.22 1.89
CA ILE A 97 1.88 -1.22 1.63
C ILE A 97 0.96 -1.47 0.44
N LEU A 98 -0.16 -0.76 0.35
CA LEU A 98 -1.09 -0.89 -0.76
C LEU A 98 -0.44 -0.45 -2.09
N GLY A 99 0.34 0.63 -2.06
CA GLY A 99 1.07 1.12 -3.23
C GLY A 99 2.05 0.09 -3.78
N ARG A 100 2.87 -0.51 -2.90
CA ARG A 100 3.82 -1.57 -3.26
C ARG A 100 3.12 -2.82 -3.81
N ALA A 101 1.94 -3.16 -3.29
CA ALA A 101 1.18 -4.31 -3.76
C ALA A 101 0.53 -4.06 -5.14
N LYS A 102 -0.15 -2.91 -5.31
CA LYS A 102 -0.95 -2.63 -6.52
C LYS A 102 -0.12 -2.09 -7.69
N PHE A 103 0.78 -1.13 -7.44
CA PHE A 103 1.47 -0.41 -8.51
C PHE A 103 2.84 -1.01 -8.81
N ASP A 104 3.65 -1.24 -7.77
CA ASP A 104 4.99 -1.81 -7.96
C ASP A 104 4.94 -3.33 -8.17
N ARG A 105 3.82 -3.96 -7.78
CA ARG A 105 3.64 -5.42 -7.75
C ARG A 105 4.81 -6.11 -7.04
N HIS A 106 5.27 -5.50 -5.95
CA HIS A 106 6.52 -5.82 -5.27
C HIS A 106 6.52 -7.21 -4.63
N TYR A 107 5.38 -7.63 -4.09
CA TYR A 107 5.29 -8.84 -3.30
C TYR A 107 5.13 -10.09 -4.15
N LEU A 108 5.93 -11.11 -3.83
CA LEU A 108 5.86 -12.44 -4.45
C LEU A 108 5.05 -13.45 -3.61
N SER A 109 4.69 -13.09 -2.39
CA SER A 109 3.89 -13.91 -1.48
C SER A 109 3.17 -13.04 -0.45
N ILE A 110 2.12 -13.59 0.17
CA ILE A 110 1.42 -12.96 1.30
C ILE A 110 2.36 -12.82 2.50
N TRP A 111 3.19 -13.82 2.76
CA TRP A 111 4.23 -13.75 3.79
C TRP A 111 5.14 -12.53 3.63
N ALA A 112 5.61 -12.26 2.40
CA ALA A 112 6.47 -11.10 2.14
C ALA A 112 5.75 -9.77 2.43
N LEU A 113 4.45 -9.69 2.12
CA LEU A 113 3.62 -8.54 2.47
C LEU A 113 3.50 -8.38 3.99
N HIS A 114 3.21 -9.45 4.73
CA HIS A 114 3.12 -9.41 6.20
C HIS A 114 4.44 -9.00 6.86
N ALA A 115 5.57 -9.52 6.37
CA ALA A 115 6.88 -9.18 6.89
C ALA A 115 7.24 -7.70 6.65
N ASP A 116 6.90 -7.16 5.47
CA ASP A 116 7.11 -5.73 5.20
C ASP A 116 6.17 -4.84 6.03
N TYR A 117 4.92 -5.28 6.22
CA TYR A 117 3.97 -4.59 7.10
C TYR A 117 4.47 -4.54 8.54
N ASP A 118 4.96 -5.64 9.10
CA ASP A 118 5.51 -5.71 10.45
C ASP A 118 6.72 -4.77 10.62
N LEU A 119 7.60 -4.74 9.62
CA LEU A 119 8.77 -3.87 9.61
C LEU A 119 8.38 -2.38 9.56
N LEU A 120 7.43 -2.00 8.69
CA LEU A 120 6.94 -0.63 8.61
C LEU A 120 6.19 -0.25 9.90
N MET A 121 5.37 -1.15 10.43
CA MET A 121 4.62 -0.95 11.67
C MET A 121 5.55 -0.62 12.83
N SER A 122 6.60 -1.43 12.99
CA SER A 122 7.61 -1.25 14.04
C SER A 122 8.32 0.11 13.96
N ARG A 123 8.46 0.68 12.76
CA ARG A 123 9.08 2.00 12.54
C ARG A 123 8.09 3.14 12.75
N CYS A 124 6.89 3.02 12.18
CA CYS A 124 5.87 4.06 12.21
C CYS A 124 5.24 4.21 13.60
N LEU A 125 4.98 3.10 14.30
CA LEU A 125 4.19 3.09 15.53
C LEU A 125 5.02 2.94 16.81
N VAL A 126 6.35 3.12 16.73
CA VAL A 126 7.24 3.01 17.90
C VAL A 126 6.84 3.91 19.06
N HIS A 127 6.19 5.05 18.78
CA HIS A 127 5.70 5.99 19.79
C HIS A 127 4.22 5.79 20.18
N SER A 128 3.58 4.73 19.68
CA SER A 128 2.18 4.37 19.96
C SER A 128 2.09 2.89 20.33
N PRO A 129 2.65 2.50 21.50
CA PRO A 129 2.81 1.10 21.88
C PRO A 129 1.48 0.35 21.96
N ASP A 130 0.41 0.99 22.43
CA ASP A 130 -0.92 0.35 22.51
C ASP A 130 -1.49 0.05 21.12
N VAL A 131 -1.33 0.97 20.17
CA VAL A 131 -1.75 0.76 18.77
C VAL A 131 -0.92 -0.35 18.15
N MET A 132 0.41 -0.30 18.32
CA MET A 132 1.33 -1.32 17.81
C MET A 132 1.00 -2.71 18.38
N GLN A 133 0.66 -2.83 19.66
CA GLN A 133 0.25 -4.08 20.26
C GLN A 133 -1.05 -4.62 19.64
N ASN A 134 -2.08 -3.78 19.52
CA ASN A 134 -3.37 -4.18 18.94
C ASN A 134 -3.24 -4.60 17.46
N VAL A 135 -2.49 -3.81 16.68
CA VAL A 135 -2.18 -4.12 15.28
C VAL A 135 -1.35 -5.40 15.19
N GLY A 136 -0.37 -5.61 16.07
CA GLY A 136 0.46 -6.81 16.08
C GLY A 136 -0.33 -8.09 16.38
N VAL A 137 -1.27 -8.05 17.33
CA VAL A 137 -2.16 -9.18 17.62
C VAL A 137 -3.00 -9.53 16.39
N GLU A 138 -3.59 -8.51 15.76
CA GLU A 138 -4.40 -8.71 14.56
C GLU A 138 -3.55 -9.21 13.37
N LEU A 139 -2.35 -8.66 13.17
CA LEU A 139 -1.43 -9.13 12.12
C LEU A 139 -1.04 -10.59 12.31
N ASN A 140 -0.73 -10.99 13.56
CA ASN A 140 -0.34 -12.37 13.87
C ASN A 140 -1.45 -13.37 13.53
N LYS A 141 -2.72 -12.98 13.69
CA LYS A 141 -3.88 -13.79 13.30
C LYS A 141 -3.87 -14.09 11.80
N PHE A 142 -3.66 -13.08 10.95
CA PHE A 142 -3.56 -13.28 9.49
C PHE A 142 -2.30 -14.07 9.09
N ALA A 143 -1.15 -13.76 9.70
CA ALA A 143 0.11 -14.43 9.41
C ALA A 143 0.09 -15.92 9.76
N SER A 144 -0.58 -16.28 10.86
CA SER A 144 -0.67 -17.66 11.35
C SER A 144 -1.43 -18.59 10.41
N VAL A 145 -2.34 -18.05 9.58
CA VAL A 145 -3.22 -18.88 8.76
C VAL A 145 -2.97 -18.84 7.26
N GLN A 146 -2.11 -17.94 6.79
CA GLN A 146 -1.81 -17.80 5.35
C GLN A 146 -1.26 -19.10 4.72
N GLY A 147 -0.53 -19.90 5.48
CA GLY A 147 0.01 -21.18 5.02
C GLY A 147 -1.06 -22.23 4.65
N TYR A 148 -2.26 -22.16 5.24
CA TYR A 148 -3.31 -23.15 5.01
C TYR A 148 -4.17 -22.82 3.78
N TRP A 149 -4.58 -21.56 3.63
CA TRP A 149 -5.54 -21.19 2.59
C TRP A 149 -4.90 -20.74 1.28
N TRP A 150 -3.70 -20.14 1.31
CA TRP A 150 -3.06 -19.61 0.10
C TRP A 150 -2.79 -20.69 -0.96
N PRO A 151 -2.25 -21.89 -0.61
CA PRO A 151 -2.07 -22.96 -1.58
C PRO A 151 -3.37 -23.43 -2.23
N LYS A 152 -4.48 -23.49 -1.46
CA LYS A 152 -5.80 -23.83 -2.02
C LYS A 152 -6.27 -22.75 -3.00
N CYS A 153 -6.12 -21.49 -2.62
CA CYS A 153 -6.51 -20.36 -3.46
C CYS A 153 -5.82 -20.40 -4.82
N VAL A 154 -4.48 -20.48 -4.88
CA VAL A 154 -3.76 -20.39 -6.17
C VAL A 154 -3.99 -21.57 -7.12
N ASN A 155 -4.52 -22.67 -6.60
CA ASN A 155 -4.86 -23.87 -7.36
C ASN A 155 -6.33 -23.90 -7.83
N LEU A 156 -7.15 -22.89 -7.50
CA LEU A 156 -8.51 -22.82 -8.03
C LEU A 156 -8.48 -22.59 -9.55
N PRO A 157 -9.48 -23.13 -10.29
CA PRO A 157 -9.44 -23.19 -11.75
C PRO A 157 -9.36 -21.83 -12.43
N THR A 158 -10.08 -20.83 -11.92
CA THR A 158 -10.19 -19.52 -12.58
C THR A 158 -9.83 -18.36 -11.67
N GLN A 159 -9.33 -17.27 -12.25
CA GLN A 159 -9.00 -16.07 -11.48
C GLN A 159 -10.20 -15.47 -10.72
N VAL A 160 -11.41 -15.59 -11.26
CA VAL A 160 -12.63 -15.12 -10.61
C VAL A 160 -12.89 -15.90 -9.32
N GLU A 161 -12.78 -17.23 -9.36
CA GLU A 161 -12.91 -18.08 -8.16
C GLU A 161 -11.82 -17.78 -7.15
N ARG A 162 -10.58 -17.54 -7.60
CA ARG A 162 -9.46 -17.17 -6.73
C ARG A 162 -9.72 -15.86 -5.99
N LEU A 163 -10.19 -14.83 -6.69
CA LEU A 163 -10.52 -13.54 -6.09
C LEU A 163 -11.67 -13.66 -5.10
N ALA A 164 -12.74 -14.37 -5.46
CA ALA A 164 -13.86 -14.63 -4.57
C ALA A 164 -13.43 -15.41 -3.30
N PHE A 165 -12.49 -16.34 -3.46
CA PHE A 165 -11.92 -17.11 -2.34
C PHE A 165 -11.08 -16.22 -1.42
N VAL A 166 -10.24 -15.34 -1.96
CA VAL A 166 -9.49 -14.34 -1.15
C VAL A 166 -10.46 -13.50 -0.32
N ASP A 167 -11.50 -12.96 -0.95
CA ASP A 167 -12.50 -12.14 -0.26
C ASP A 167 -13.20 -12.93 0.87
N ALA A 168 -13.67 -14.15 0.58
CA ALA A 168 -14.36 -14.99 1.57
C ALA A 168 -13.45 -15.39 2.75
N VAL A 169 -12.21 -15.79 2.47
CA VAL A 169 -11.23 -16.12 3.50
C VAL A 169 -10.91 -14.90 4.36
N PHE A 170 -10.73 -13.74 3.73
CA PHE A 170 -10.42 -12.51 4.43
C PHE A 170 -11.54 -12.12 5.41
N GLU A 171 -12.80 -12.15 4.95
CA GLU A 171 -13.97 -11.87 5.80
C GLU A 171 -14.06 -12.82 6.99
N ARG A 172 -13.72 -14.10 6.79
CA ARG A 172 -13.69 -15.07 7.88
C ARG A 172 -12.57 -14.81 8.87
N ILE A 173 -11.35 -14.53 8.38
CA ILE A 173 -10.21 -14.24 9.26
C ILE A 173 -10.50 -12.99 10.07
N LYS A 174 -10.99 -11.90 9.48
CA LYS A 174 -11.19 -10.65 10.23
C LYS A 174 -12.32 -10.71 11.28
N ALA A 175 -13.16 -11.75 11.26
CA ALA A 175 -14.27 -11.90 12.20
C ALA A 175 -13.78 -11.88 13.66
N GLN A 176 -14.58 -11.31 14.56
CA GLN A 176 -14.23 -11.15 15.97
C GLN A 176 -14.17 -12.50 16.71
N ASP A 177 -15.02 -13.44 16.32
CA ASP A 177 -15.15 -14.80 16.85
C ASP A 177 -14.31 -15.83 16.06
N PHE A 178 -13.29 -15.37 15.34
CA PHE A 178 -12.42 -16.23 14.55
C PHE A 178 -11.79 -17.35 15.39
N ASP A 179 -12.08 -18.59 15.01
CA ASP A 179 -11.49 -19.80 15.58
C ASP A 179 -10.41 -20.35 14.64
N MET A 180 -9.15 -20.24 15.09
CA MET A 180 -7.98 -20.72 14.35
C MET A 180 -7.98 -22.24 14.18
N VAL A 181 -8.43 -23.01 15.16
CA VAL A 181 -8.43 -24.48 15.10
C VAL A 181 -9.47 -24.97 14.10
N ALA A 182 -10.67 -24.38 14.16
CA ALA A 182 -11.72 -24.67 13.18
C ALA A 182 -11.29 -24.27 11.77
N PHE A 183 -10.61 -23.13 11.62
CA PHE A 183 -10.04 -22.71 10.34
C PHE A 183 -9.01 -23.71 9.82
N GLN A 184 -8.01 -24.08 10.62
CA GLN A 184 -6.98 -25.05 10.22
C GLN A 184 -7.57 -26.38 9.76
N THR A 185 -8.51 -26.93 10.52
CA THR A 185 -9.17 -28.20 10.21
C THR A 185 -9.80 -28.20 8.82
N GLU A 186 -10.45 -27.11 8.42
CA GLU A 186 -11.07 -26.99 7.09
C GLU A 186 -10.05 -26.80 5.96
N TYR A 187 -8.91 -26.16 6.26
CA TYR A 187 -7.88 -25.86 5.26
C TYR A 187 -6.72 -26.88 5.23
N GLU A 188 -6.71 -27.91 6.06
CA GLU A 188 -5.72 -29.01 6.02
C GLU A 188 -6.09 -30.16 5.07
N GLU A 189 -7.38 -30.27 4.67
CA GLU A 189 -7.87 -31.31 3.73
C GLU A 189 -7.52 -31.08 2.25
#